data_AF-A0A524ABW9-F1
#
_entry.id   AF-A0A524ABW9-F1
#
_cell.length_a   1.000
_cell.length_b   1.000
_cell.length_c   1.000
_cell.angle_alpha   90.00
_cell.angle_beta   90.00
_cell.angle_gamma   90.00
#
_symmetry.space_group_name_H-M   'P 1'
#
loop_
_entity.id
_entity.type
_entity.pdbx_description
1 polymer ?
#
loop_
_entity_poly.entity_id
_entity_poly.type
_entity_poly.pdbx_seq_one_letter_code
_entity_poly.pdbx_strand_id
1 'polypeptide(L)' 'MGVITLEVPESQVVEWVQQLSPVAKQAVLRALIPRLDELEVLVDYGDQRVRALCAERGLDWDGLGEDERQQLIDELLHEA' A
#
# COMPACT_ATOMS: atom_id res chain seq x y z
N MET A 1 25.25 1.41 38.14
CA MET A 1 24.31 2.10 37.25
C MET A 1 22.91 1.69 37.66
N GLY A 2 22.06 2.64 38.03
CA GLY A 2 20.66 2.35 38.36
C GLY A 2 19.85 2.12 37.09
N VAL A 3 19.06 1.06 37.07
CA VAL A 3 18.08 0.82 36.00
C VAL A 3 16.84 1.62 36.36
N ILE A 4 16.44 2.56 35.51
CA ILE A 4 15.16 3.25 35.63
C ILE A 4 14.18 2.52 34.73
N THR A 5 13.13 1.96 35.31
CA THR A 5 12.02 1.35 34.57
C THR A 5 11.03 2.46 34.22
N LEU A 6 10.80 2.67 32.93
CA LEU A 6 9.87 3.67 32.43
C LEU A 6 8.67 2.95 31.81
N GLU A 7 7.49 3.16 32.38
CA GLU A 7 6.25 2.61 31.84
C GLU A 7 5.73 3.53 30.74
N VAL A 8 5.69 3.02 29.51
CA VAL A 8 5.16 3.74 28.35
C VAL A 8 3.82 3.10 27.96
N PRO A 9 2.71 3.84 28.01
CA PRO A 9 1.42 3.32 27.55
C PRO A 9 1.41 3.16 26.03
N GLU A 10 0.68 2.18 25.52
CA GLU A 10 0.62 1.89 24.08
C GLU A 10 0.14 3.10 23.26
N SER A 11 -0.76 3.92 23.80
CA SER A 11 -1.20 5.17 23.15
C SER A 11 -0.04 6.13 22.89
N GLN A 12 0.91 6.22 23.81
CA GLN A 12 2.09 7.06 23.65
C GLN A 12 3.02 6.52 22.56
N VAL A 13 3.13 5.19 22.42
CA VAL A 13 3.90 4.55 21.34
C VAL A 13 3.28 4.91 19.98
N VAL A 14 1.95 4.86 19.86
CA VAL A 14 1.25 5.24 18.63
C VAL A 14 1.48 6.71 18.28
N GLU A 15 1.38 7.62 19.25
CA GLU A 15 1.67 9.04 19.04
C GLU A 15 3.10 9.28 18.54
N TRP A 16 4.09 8.55 19.09
CA TRP A 16 5.47 8.67 18.63
C TRP A 16 5.64 8.15 17.20
N VAL A 17 5.03 7.01 16.86
CA VAL A 17 5.03 6.50 15.48
C VAL A 17 4.43 7.50 14.51
N GLN A 18 3.36 8.20 14.91
CA GLN A 18 2.73 9.24 14.09
C GLN A 18 3.62 10.48 13.85
N GLN A 19 4.62 10.74 14.70
CA GLN A 19 5.56 11.85 14.54
C GLN A 19 6.82 11.50 13.73
N LEU A 20 6.99 10.22 13.37
CA LEU A 20 8.13 9.77 12.57
C LEU A 20 8.10 10.33 11.14
N SER A 21 9.27 10.35 10.50
CA SER A 21 9.39 10.63 9.07
C SER A 21 8.60 9.59 8.24
N PRO A 22 8.17 9.90 7.01
CA PRO A 22 7.44 8.95 6.16
C PRO A 22 8.18 7.62 5.97
N VAL A 23 9.50 7.66 5.78
CA VAL A 23 10.35 6.46 5.62
C VAL A 23 10.33 5.59 6.88
N ALA A 24 10.42 6.21 8.06
CA ALA A 24 10.39 5.48 9.33
C ALA A 24 9.01 4.90 9.64
N LYS A 25 7.93 5.59 9.27
CA LYS A 25 6.56 5.03 9.36
C LYS A 25 6.40 3.79 8.48
N GLN A 26 6.92 3.83 7.24
CA GLN A 26 6.88 2.67 6.35
C GLN A 26 7.67 1.49 6.93
N ALA A 27 8.83 1.74 7.55
CA ALA A 27 9.59 0.70 8.23
C ALA A 27 8.82 0.08 9.41
N VAL A 28 8.09 0.88 10.20
CA VAL A 28 7.22 0.37 11.28
C VAL A 28 6.10 -0.49 10.71
N LEU A 29 5.44 -0.07 9.62
CA LEU A 29 4.40 -0.86 8.98
C LEU A 29 4.94 -2.20 8.48
N ARG A 30 6.11 -2.22 7.83
CA ARG A 30 6.76 -3.47 7.38
C ARG A 30 7.07 -4.43 8.53
N ALA A 31 7.46 -3.88 9.68
CA ALA A 31 7.75 -4.69 10.85
C ALA A 31 6.47 -5.24 11.53
N LEU A 32 5.35 -4.51 11.47
CA LEU A 32 4.12 -4.86 12.17
C LEU A 32 3.12 -5.66 11.33
N ILE A 33 3.14 -5.50 10.00
CA ILE A 33 2.19 -6.16 9.11
C ILE A 33 2.89 -7.37 8.46
N PRO A 34 2.44 -8.61 8.76
CA PRO A 34 2.99 -9.79 8.14
C PRO A 34 2.86 -9.73 6.61
N ARG A 35 3.95 -10.03 5.90
CA ARG A 35 4.01 -10.10 4.43
C ARG A 35 3.65 -8.78 3.73
N LEU A 36 3.85 -7.63 4.39
CA LEU A 36 3.61 -6.32 3.77
C LEU A 36 4.43 -6.14 2.49
N ASP A 37 5.70 -6.55 2.48
CA ASP A 37 6.54 -6.47 1.29
C ASP A 37 5.97 -7.30 0.13
N GLU A 38 5.37 -8.46 0.41
CA GLU A 38 4.73 -9.28 -0.61
C GLU A 38 3.44 -8.63 -1.14
N LEU A 39 2.70 -7.93 -0.28
CA LEU A 39 1.54 -7.14 -0.70
C LEU A 39 1.97 -5.94 -1.55
N GLU A 40 3.01 -5.20 -1.15
CA GLU A 40 3.59 -4.10 -1.93
C GLU A 40 3.98 -4.61 -3.33
N VAL A 41 4.70 -5.73 -3.41
CA VAL A 41 5.08 -6.37 -4.70
C VAL A 41 3.87 -6.79 -5.52
N LEU A 42 2.83 -7.36 -4.88
CA LEU A 42 1.63 -7.80 -5.59
C LEU A 42 0.85 -6.61 -6.18
N VAL A 43 0.73 -5.53 -5.41
CA VAL A 43 0.08 -4.28 -5.85
C VAL A 43 0.87 -3.68 -7.01
N ASP A 44 2.19 -3.53 -6.87
CA ASP A 44 3.04 -2.98 -7.94
C ASP A 44 2.96 -3.80 -9.23
N TYR A 45 2.95 -5.13 -9.12
CA TYR A 45 2.77 -6.02 -10.26
C TYR A 45 1.40 -5.84 -10.92
N GLY A 46 0.32 -5.78 -10.14
CA GLY A 46 -1.03 -5.51 -10.65
C GLY A 46 -1.12 -4.18 -11.38
N ASP A 47 -0.53 -3.13 -10.80
CA ASP A 47 -0.45 -1.79 -11.36
C ASP A 47 0.28 -1.74 -12.71
N GLN A 48 1.40 -2.45 -12.82
CA GLN A 48 2.14 -2.54 -14.09
C GLN A 48 1.34 -3.29 -15.15
N ARG A 49 0.69 -4.40 -14.77
CA ARG A 49 -0.10 -5.22 -15.70
C ARG A 49 -1.30 -4.47 -16.23
N VAL A 50 -2.05 -3.78 -15.37
CA VAL A 50 -3.25 -3.05 -15.80
C VAL A 50 -2.87 -1.87 -16.71
N ARG A 51 -1.78 -1.16 -16.43
CA ARG A 51 -1.26 -0.10 -17.32
C ARG A 51 -0.85 -0.64 -18.70
N ALA A 52 -0.12 -1.76 -18.74
CA ALA A 52 0.26 -2.39 -20.01
C ALA A 52 -0.97 -2.80 -20.83
N LEU A 53 -1.95 -3.39 -20.16
CA LEU A 53 -3.19 -3.86 -20.75
C LEU A 53 -4.10 -2.71 -21.25
N CYS A 54 -4.10 -1.57 -20.55
CA CYS A 54 -4.75 -0.35 -21.00
C CYS A 54 -4.05 0.23 -22.23
N ALA A 55 -2.70 0.29 -22.21
CA ALA A 55 -1.92 0.79 -23.32
C ALA A 55 -2.13 -0.02 -24.61
N GLU A 56 -2.26 -1.35 -24.51
CA GLU A 56 -2.62 -2.23 -25.63
C GLU A 56 -4.01 -1.91 -26.22
N ARG A 57 -4.95 -1.45 -25.38
CA ARG A 57 -6.31 -1.04 -25.77
C ARG A 57 -6.41 0.46 -26.12
N GLY A 58 -5.32 1.21 -26.06
CA GLY A 58 -5.30 2.66 -26.30
C GLY A 58 -5.97 3.49 -25.19
N LEU A 59 -6.08 2.93 -23.98
CA LEU A 59 -6.63 3.57 -22.79
C LEU A 59 -5.51 4.10 -21.87
N ASP A 60 -5.77 5.20 -21.18
CA ASP A 60 -4.89 5.75 -20.14
C ASP A 60 -5.42 5.43 -18.74
N TRP A 61 -4.81 4.44 -18.09
CA TRP A 61 -5.20 4.00 -16.75
C TRP A 61 -5.16 5.11 -15.70
N ASP A 62 -4.15 5.99 -15.76
CA ASP A 62 -3.94 7.03 -14.76
C ASP A 62 -4.94 8.18 -14.94
N GLY A 63 -5.52 8.32 -16.14
CA GLY A 63 -6.59 9.27 -16.48
C GLY A 63 -8.02 8.81 -16.14
N LEU A 64 -8.24 7.51 -15.89
CA LEU A 64 -9.57 6.98 -15.53
C LEU A 64 -9.95 7.32 -14.08
N GLY A 65 -11.23 7.68 -13.89
CA GLY A 65 -11.85 7.79 -12.57
C GLY A 65 -12.03 6.42 -11.91
N GLU A 66 -12.34 6.42 -10.60
CA GLU A 66 -12.50 5.18 -9.82
C GLU A 66 -13.60 4.26 -10.39
N ASP A 67 -14.76 4.82 -10.74
CA ASP A 67 -15.88 4.07 -11.33
C ASP A 67 -15.51 3.47 -12.70
N GLU A 68 -14.78 4.22 -13.53
CA GLU A 68 -14.34 3.78 -14.85
C GLU A 68 -13.29 2.65 -14.74
N ARG A 69 -12.38 2.76 -13.76
CA ARG A 69 -11.42 1.69 -13.45
C ARG A 69 -12.13 0.42 -12.99
N GLN A 70 -13.15 0.54 -12.13
CA GLN A 70 -13.92 -0.59 -11.65
C GLN A 70 -14.64 -1.29 -12.81
N GLN A 71 -15.31 -0.51 -13.69
CA GLN A 71 -15.98 -1.07 -14.86
C GLN A 71 -15.00 -1.78 -15.79
N LEU A 72 -13.83 -1.18 -16.05
CA LEU A 72 -12.80 -1.80 -16.88
C LEU A 72 -12.31 -3.13 -16.27
N ILE A 73 -12.04 -3.16 -14.95
CA ILE A 73 -11.64 -4.40 -14.28
C ILE A 73 -12.74 -5.46 -14.40
N ASP A 74 -14.00 -5.08 -14.22
CA ASP A 74 -15.12 -6.01 -14.36
C ASP A 74 -15.21 -6.55 -15.79
N GLU A 75 -15.07 -5.71 -16.82
CA GLU A 75 -15.04 -6.17 -18.22
C GLU A 75 -13.89 -7.17 -18.46
N LEU A 76 -12.67 -6.85 -18.00
CA LEU A 76 -11.51 -7.72 -18.12
C LEU A 76 -11.67 -9.09 -17.44
N LEU A 77 -12.35 -9.15 -16.30
CA LEU A 77 -12.60 -10.40 -15.58
C LEU A 77 -13.61 -11.31 -16.29
N HIS A 78 -14.44 -10.75 -17.16
CA HIS A 78 -15.48 -11.46 -17.90
C HIS A 78 -15.13 -11.69 -19.39
N GLU A 79 -14.01 -11.15 -19.86
CA GLU A 79 -13.42 -11.47 -21.18
C GLU A 79 -12.71 -12.84 -21.11
N ALA A 80 -13.21 -13.81 -21.86
CA ALA A 80 -12.73 -15.20 -21.90
C ALA A 80 -11.61 -15.43 -22.93
#